data_AF-A0A923ATQ2-F1
#
_entry.id   AF-A0A923ATQ2-F1
#
_cell.length_a   1.000
_cell.length_b   1.000
_cell.length_c   1.000
_cell.angle_alpha   90.00
_cell.angle_beta   90.00
_cell.angle_gamma   90.00
#
_symmetry.space_group_name_H-M   'P 1'
#
loop_
_entity.id
_entity.type
_entity.pdbx_description
1 polymer ?
#
loop_
_entity_poly.entity_id
_entity_poly.type
_entity_poly.pdbx_seq_one_letter_code
_entity_poly.pdbx_strand_id
1 'polypeptide(L)'
;MRVGFYYAPSYGYYQVPRQHWGRRWSEGDYLPSVFWRYQVNDYRFYGLGYPPVGTRWVHVDNHIYLIDQHDGYIIEVIFDAWNW
;
A
#
# COMPACT_ATOMS: atom_id res chain seq x y z
N MET A 1 16.87 2.22 5.18
CA MET A 1 15.68 1.51 5.71
C MET A 1 15.79 1.35 7.22
N ARG A 2 14.76 1.74 7.98
CA ARG A 2 14.67 1.42 9.42
C ARG A 2 14.01 0.05 9.56
N VAL A 3 14.73 -0.90 10.12
CA VAL A 3 14.24 -2.25 10.43
C VAL A 3 12.92 -2.19 11.19
N GLY A 4 11.86 -2.82 10.66
CA GLY A 4 10.54 -2.88 11.30
C GLY A 4 9.60 -1.70 11.06
N PHE A 5 9.98 -0.76 10.18
CA PHE A 5 9.14 0.37 9.81
C PHE A 5 8.95 0.47 8.30
N TYR A 6 7.72 0.69 7.85
CA TYR A 6 7.41 1.08 6.47
C TYR A 6 7.10 2.57 6.41
N TYR A 7 7.36 3.16 5.25
CA TYR A 7 7.04 4.54 4.98
C TYR A 7 5.70 4.63 4.25
N ALA A 8 4.83 5.52 4.67
CA ALA A 8 3.68 5.95 3.89
C ALA A 8 3.74 7.47 3.72
N PRO A 9 3.74 7.98 2.47
CA PRO A 9 3.53 9.39 2.19
C PRO A 9 2.34 9.95 2.99
N SER A 10 2.48 11.15 3.54
CA SER A 10 1.52 11.81 4.44
C SER A 10 1.35 11.20 5.85
N TYR A 11 1.86 9.99 6.12
CA TYR A 11 1.81 9.35 7.45
C TYR A 11 3.18 9.20 8.12
N GLY A 12 4.26 9.22 7.35
CA GLY A 12 5.63 8.98 7.84
C GLY A 12 5.93 7.50 8.03
N TYR A 13 6.86 7.21 8.94
CA TYR A 13 7.25 5.83 9.26
C TYR A 13 6.30 5.20 10.27
N TYR A 14 5.81 4.00 9.98
CA TYR A 14 4.95 3.24 10.87
C TYR A 14 5.49 1.85 11.14
N GLN A 15 5.25 1.35 12.35
CA GLN A 15 5.72 0.03 12.75
C GLN A 15 4.91 -1.06 12.06
N VAL A 16 5.62 -2.03 11.49
CA VAL A 16 5.04 -3.19 10.80
C VAL A 16 5.21 -4.41 11.70
N PRO A 17 4.15 -5.22 11.90
CA PRO A 17 4.30 -6.50 12.58
C PRO A 17 5.39 -7.34 11.91
N ARG A 18 6.29 -7.93 12.72
CA ARG A 18 7.45 -8.69 12.22
C ARG A 18 7.08 -9.77 11.20
N GLN A 19 5.90 -10.36 11.33
CA GLN A 19 5.35 -11.37 10.41
C GLN A 19 5.13 -10.88 8.97
N HIS A 20 5.02 -9.56 8.76
CA HIS A 20 4.79 -8.95 7.45
C HIS A 20 6.01 -8.19 6.93
N TRP A 21 7.12 -8.26 7.66
CA TRP A 21 8.32 -7.52 7.31
C TRP A 21 9.05 -8.18 6.13
N GLY A 22 9.41 -7.37 5.13
CA GLY A 22 10.09 -7.83 3.92
C GLY A 22 9.21 -8.68 3.00
N ARG A 23 7.94 -8.84 3.38
CA ARG A 23 6.95 -9.51 2.55
C ARG A 23 6.52 -8.55 1.45
N ARG A 24 6.57 -9.04 0.22
CA ARG A 24 5.99 -8.40 -0.95
C ARG A 24 4.70 -9.12 -1.27
N TRP A 25 3.67 -8.36 -1.63
CA TRP A 25 2.41 -8.90 -2.12
C TRP A 25 2.31 -8.64 -3.61
N SER A 26 1.50 -9.46 -4.28
CA SER A 26 1.26 -9.36 -5.71
C SER A 26 -0.24 -9.32 -5.99
N GLU A 27 -0.59 -9.08 -7.25
CA GLU A 27 -1.96 -9.17 -7.74
C GLU A 27 -2.54 -10.57 -7.45
N GLY A 28 -3.77 -10.62 -6.93
CA GLY A 28 -4.42 -11.85 -6.49
C GLY A 28 -4.17 -12.24 -5.03
N ASP A 29 -3.21 -11.62 -4.35
CA ASP A 29 -3.02 -11.80 -2.91
C ASP A 29 -4.02 -10.95 -2.09
N TYR A 30 -4.10 -11.22 -0.79
CA TYR A 30 -4.86 -10.41 0.16
C TYR A 30 -3.93 -9.56 1.02
N LEU A 31 -4.16 -8.25 1.02
CA LEU A 31 -3.42 -7.32 1.86
C LEU A 31 -4.00 -7.30 3.29
N PRO A 32 -3.17 -7.53 4.33
CA PRO A 32 -3.64 -7.48 5.71
C PRO A 32 -4.26 -6.13 6.09
N SER A 33 -5.35 -6.17 6.85
CA SER A 33 -6.15 -4.98 7.22
C SER A 33 -5.38 -3.90 7.99
N VAL A 34 -4.27 -4.26 8.65
CA VAL A 34 -3.35 -3.31 9.31
C VAL A 34 -2.81 -2.23 8.35
N PHE A 35 -2.73 -2.54 7.06
CA PHE A 35 -2.22 -1.63 6.04
C PHE A 35 -3.31 -0.72 5.46
N TRP A 36 -4.59 -1.10 5.53
CA TRP A 36 -5.69 -0.39 4.84
C TRP A 36 -5.88 1.06 5.30
N ARG A 37 -5.37 1.40 6.49
CA ARG A 37 -5.38 2.77 7.03
C ARG A 37 -4.42 3.74 6.32
N TYR A 38 -3.42 3.23 5.60
CA TYR A 38 -2.41 4.04 4.90
C TYR A 38 -2.86 4.35 3.47
N GLN A 39 -4.03 4.98 3.35
CA GLN A 39 -4.64 5.26 2.06
C GLN A 39 -3.87 6.33 1.29
N VAL A 40 -3.74 6.13 -0.03
CA VAL A 40 -3.26 7.18 -0.94
C VAL A 40 -4.42 8.10 -1.27
N ASN A 41 -4.46 9.27 -0.63
CA ASN A 41 -5.46 10.29 -0.94
C ASN A 41 -5.10 11.07 -2.22
N ASP A 42 -3.81 11.33 -2.42
CA ASP A 42 -3.29 12.10 -3.56
C ASP A 42 -2.88 11.19 -4.73
N TYR A 43 -3.76 10.28 -5.16
CA TYR A 43 -3.49 9.33 -6.26
C TYR A 43 -3.03 10.03 -7.55
N ARG A 44 -3.53 11.24 -7.83
CA ARG A 44 -3.12 12.07 -8.99
C ARG A 44 -1.66 12.48 -8.96
N PHE A 45 -1.09 12.71 -7.77
CA PHE A 45 0.32 13.08 -7.62
C PHE A 45 1.24 11.95 -8.13
N TYR A 46 0.79 10.71 -7.98
CA TYR A 46 1.48 9.52 -8.45
C TYR A 46 1.12 9.13 -9.88
N GLY A 47 0.34 9.96 -10.61
CA GLY A 47 -0.15 9.63 -11.96
C GLY A 47 -1.14 8.47 -11.99
N LEU A 48 -1.69 8.06 -10.84
CA LEU A 48 -2.61 6.94 -10.73
C LEU A 48 -4.02 7.36 -11.16
N GLY A 49 -4.76 6.41 -11.72
CA GLY A 49 -6.18 6.56 -12.01
C GLY A 49 -7.01 6.73 -10.74
N TYR A 50 -8.19 7.35 -10.88
CA TYR A 50 -9.17 7.38 -9.80
C TYR A 50 -9.52 5.93 -9.41
N PRO A 51 -9.44 5.56 -8.11
CA PRO A 51 -9.76 4.20 -7.70
C PRO A 51 -11.24 3.89 -8.02
N PRO A 52 -11.54 2.78 -8.71
CA PRO A 52 -12.92 2.35 -8.95
C PRO A 52 -13.74 2.24 -7.65
N VAL A 53 -15.07 2.32 -7.77
CA VAL A 53 -15.97 2.17 -6.61
C VAL A 53 -15.71 0.83 -5.91
N GLY A 54 -15.61 0.87 -4.57
CA GLY A 54 -15.31 -0.31 -3.77
C GLY A 54 -13.82 -0.62 -3.63
N THR A 55 -12.93 0.15 -4.26
CA THR A 55 -11.47 -0.03 -4.17
C THR A 55 -10.78 1.17 -3.52
N ARG A 56 -9.54 0.99 -3.07
CA ARG A 56 -8.70 2.09 -2.59
C ARG A 56 -7.22 1.82 -2.86
N TRP A 57 -6.48 2.89 -3.10
CA TRP A 57 -5.03 2.85 -3.15
C TRP A 57 -4.45 2.88 -1.74
N VAL A 58 -3.45 2.05 -1.45
CA VAL A 58 -2.78 1.95 -0.14
C VAL A 58 -1.26 1.92 -0.28
N HIS A 59 -0.57 2.61 0.62
CA HIS A 59 0.89 2.62 0.73
C HIS A 59 1.40 1.48 1.61
N VAL A 60 2.29 0.65 1.05
CA VAL A 60 3.03 -0.35 1.83
C VAL A 60 4.48 -0.37 1.39
N ASP A 61 5.36 0.02 2.31
CA ASP A 61 6.79 0.14 2.09
C ASP A 61 7.17 1.13 0.98
N ASN A 62 7.59 0.65 -0.19
CA ASN A 62 7.95 1.46 -1.36
C ASN A 62 6.95 1.29 -2.53
N HIS A 63 5.82 0.67 -2.25
CA HIS A 63 4.87 0.18 -3.24
C HIS A 63 3.48 0.74 -2.96
N ILE A 64 2.66 0.82 -4.02
CA ILE A 64 1.26 1.22 -3.92
C ILE A 64 0.39 0.07 -4.41
N TYR A 65 -0.64 -0.27 -3.64
CA TYR A 65 -1.55 -1.38 -3.93
C TYR A 65 -2.96 -0.86 -4.13
N LEU A 66 -3.61 -1.28 -5.22
CA LEU A 66 -5.06 -1.13 -5.37
C LEU A 66 -5.70 -2.33 -4.71
N ILE A 67 -6.49 -2.09 -3.67
CA ILE A 67 -7.18 -3.16 -2.95
C ILE A 67 -8.70 -2.98 -3.01
N ASP A 68 -9.42 -4.09 -2.97
CA ASP A 68 -10.83 -4.09 -2.61
C ASP A 68 -11.00 -3.66 -1.14
N GLN A 69 -11.96 -2.79 -0.88
CA GLN A 69 -12.17 -2.20 0.44
C GLN A 69 -12.78 -3.18 1.45
N HIS A 70 -13.43 -4.25 0.98
CA HIS A 70 -14.15 -5.23 1.80
C HIS A 70 -13.21 -6.26 2.42
N ASP A 71 -12.33 -6.86 1.62
CA ASP A 71 -11.50 -7.99 2.02
C ASP A 71 -9.98 -7.77 1.82
N GLY A 72 -9.59 -6.67 1.17
CA GLY A 72 -8.20 -6.36 0.89
C GLY A 72 -7.60 -7.13 -0.28
N TYR A 73 -8.43 -7.74 -1.14
CA TYR A 73 -7.98 -8.38 -2.36
C TYR A 73 -7.19 -7.39 -3.23
N ILE A 74 -5.98 -7.77 -3.63
CA ILE A 74 -5.08 -6.92 -4.40
C ILE A 74 -5.43 -7.05 -5.88
N ILE A 75 -5.91 -5.96 -6.45
CA ILE A 75 -6.33 -5.84 -7.84
C ILE A 75 -5.15 -5.46 -8.72
N GLU A 76 -4.31 -4.53 -8.26
CA GLU A 76 -3.18 -3.98 -9.02
C GLU A 76 -2.05 -3.59 -8.06
N VAL A 77 -0.82 -3.71 -8.53
CA VAL A 77 0.36 -3.28 -7.76
C VAL A 77 1.28 -2.38 -8.59
N ILE A 78 1.59 -1.21 -8.03
CA ILE A 78 2.61 -0.30 -8.52
C ILE A 78 3.87 -0.52 -7.69
N PHE A 79 4.86 -1.14 -8.31
CA PHE A 79 6.14 -1.35 -7.65
C PHE A 79 7.06 -0.13 -7.75
N ASP A 80 7.91 0.06 -6.73
CA ASP A 80 8.86 1.16 -6.62
C ASP A 80 8.28 2.53 -6.95
N ALA A 81 7.12 2.83 -6.36
CA ALA A 81 6.35 4.05 -6.61
C ALA A 81 7.13 5.33 -6.28
N TRP A 82 8.18 5.22 -5.48
CA TRP A 82 9.22 6.24 -5.34
C TRP A 82 10.58 5.57 -5.13
N ASN A 83 11.56 5.90 -5.95
CA ASN A 83 12.97 5.62 -5.65
C ASN A 83 13.63 6.93 -5.22
N TRP A 84 14.28 6.93 -4.06
CA TRP A 84 15.13 8.01 -3.59
C TRP A 84 16.60 7.62 -3.76
#